data_AF-A0A6G7GXX5-F1
#
_entry.id   AF-A0A6G7GXX5-F1
#
_cell.length_a   1.000
_cell.length_b   1.000
_cell.length_c   1.000
_cell.angle_alpha   90.00
_cell.angle_beta   90.00
_cell.angle_gamma   90.00
#
_symmetry.space_group_name_H-M   'P 1'
#
loop_
_entity.id
_entity.type
_entity.pdbx_description
1 polymer ?
#
loop_
_entity_poly.entity_id
_entity_poly.type
_entity_poly.pdbx_seq_one_letter_code
_entity_poly.pdbx_strand_id
1 'polypeptide(L)'
;MNKIFKKTKYNLKEIFFKIFLKSLKTTNIEKREEWLKKTLKKIPDGSRILDAGAGEQQYRCFCTHLNYVAQDFAQYDGKGNDAGLQMGNWNQSNLDIISDITAIPEPDASFDAIMCVEVLEHLTDPIKAIHEFARLLKPGGRLILTAPFCSGCSPLPKRISA
;
A
#
# COMPACT_ATOMS: atom_id res chain seq x y z
N MET A 1 33.61 -38.56 21.69
CA MET A 1 32.81 -38.41 22.93
C MET A 1 32.22 -37.00 22.96
N ASN A 2 30.88 -36.89 22.81
CA ASN A 2 29.95 -35.94 23.46
C ASN A 2 30.29 -34.42 23.45
N LYS A 3 29.49 -33.50 22.91
CA LYS A 3 28.03 -33.29 23.06
C LYS A 3 27.50 -32.36 21.94
N ILE A 4 26.53 -32.83 21.17
CA ILE A 4 25.61 -32.02 20.36
C ILE A 4 24.28 -31.87 21.15
N PHE A 5 23.52 -30.82 20.85
CA PHE A 5 22.18 -30.44 21.36
C PHE A 5 22.13 -29.42 22.52
N LYS A 6 22.26 -28.13 22.17
CA LYS A 6 21.53 -27.07 22.88
C LYS A 6 20.08 -27.09 22.35
N LYS A 7 19.15 -27.69 23.10
CA LYS A 7 17.70 -27.61 22.85
C LYS A 7 17.25 -26.16 23.04
N THR A 8 16.88 -25.47 21.96
CA THR A 8 16.16 -24.20 22.03
C THR A 8 14.77 -24.48 22.62
N LYS A 9 14.54 -24.06 23.86
CA LYS A 9 13.23 -24.16 24.52
C LYS A 9 12.33 -23.06 23.97
N TYR A 10 11.66 -23.29 22.84
CA TYR A 10 10.64 -22.37 22.39
C TYR A 10 9.47 -22.40 23.38
N ASN A 11 9.12 -21.25 23.95
CA ASN A 11 8.04 -21.12 24.93
C ASN A 11 6.70 -21.30 24.19
N LEU A 12 5.92 -22.32 24.53
CA LEU A 12 4.61 -22.58 23.94
C LEU A 12 3.66 -21.39 24.06
N LYS A 13 3.77 -20.56 25.11
CA LYS A 13 2.99 -19.32 25.23
C LYS A 13 3.38 -18.27 24.20
N GLU A 14 4.67 -18.14 23.88
CA GLU A 14 5.18 -17.25 22.83
C GLU A 14 4.74 -17.70 21.44
N ILE A 15 4.83 -19.01 21.16
CA ILE A 15 4.35 -19.57 19.88
C ILE A 15 2.85 -19.36 19.75
N PHE A 16 2.08 -19.67 20.79
CA PHE A 16 0.63 -19.51 20.78
C PHE A 16 0.21 -18.04 20.64
N PHE A 17 0.91 -17.13 21.32
CA PHE A 17 0.70 -15.69 21.19
C PHE A 17 1.05 -15.17 19.79
N LYS A 18 2.15 -15.64 19.19
CA LYS A 18 2.50 -15.32 17.79
C LYS A 18 1.49 -15.88 16.79
N ILE A 19 0.99 -17.11 16.99
CA ILE A 19 -0.06 -17.71 16.15
C ILE A 19 -1.37 -16.95 16.31
N PHE A 20 -1.74 -16.57 17.53
CA PHE A 20 -2.94 -15.78 17.82
C PHE A 20 -2.86 -14.36 17.24
N LEU A 21 -1.73 -13.67 17.40
CA LEU A 21 -1.47 -12.38 16.76
C LEU A 21 -1.44 -12.50 15.24
N LYS A 22 -0.89 -13.59 14.69
CA LYS A 22 -0.92 -13.88 13.26
C LYS A 22 -2.35 -14.08 12.78
N SER A 23 -3.18 -14.80 13.55
CA SER A 23 -4.62 -15.03 13.30
C SER A 23 -5.44 -13.73 13.30
N LEU A 24 -5.16 -12.81 14.23
CA LEU A 24 -5.77 -11.47 14.24
C LEU A 24 -5.29 -10.58 13.09
N LYS A 25 -4.02 -10.70 12.68
CA LYS A 25 -3.46 -9.98 11.51
C LYS A 25 -4.01 -10.52 10.19
N THR A 26 -4.20 -11.83 10.04
CA THR A 26 -4.70 -12.45 8.81
C THR A 26 -6.10 -11.96 8.44
N THR A 27 -6.99 -11.75 9.42
CA THR A 27 -8.35 -11.28 9.11
C THR A 27 -8.39 -9.88 8.51
N ASN A 28 -7.45 -8.99 8.86
CA ASN A 28 -7.48 -7.62 8.36
C ASN A 28 -6.90 -7.50 6.95
N ILE A 29 -5.84 -8.27 6.66
CA ILE A 29 -5.22 -8.31 5.32
C ILE A 29 -6.20 -8.94 4.34
N GLU A 30 -6.77 -10.11 4.66
CA GLU A 30 -7.71 -10.81 3.78
C GLU A 30 -8.96 -9.97 3.50
N LYS A 31 -9.52 -9.31 4.51
CA LYS A 31 -10.67 -8.40 4.34
C LYS A 31 -10.34 -7.19 3.48
N ARG A 32 -9.14 -6.60 3.65
CA ARG A 32 -8.67 -5.50 2.80
C ARG A 32 -8.54 -5.96 1.35
N GLU A 33 -7.90 -7.10 1.11
CA GLU A 33 -7.74 -7.66 -0.23
C GLU A 33 -9.09 -7.96 -0.88
N GLU A 34 -10.02 -8.55 -0.14
CA GLU A 34 -11.38 -8.82 -0.63
C GLU A 34 -12.11 -7.51 -0.98
N TRP A 35 -12.02 -6.50 -0.12
CA TRP A 35 -12.61 -5.19 -0.35
C TRP A 35 -11.98 -4.46 -1.54
N LEU A 36 -10.64 -4.47 -1.67
CA LEU A 36 -9.92 -3.91 -2.81
C LEU A 36 -10.37 -4.58 -4.10
N LYS A 37 -10.36 -5.91 -4.15
CA LYS A 37 -10.81 -6.68 -5.31
C LYS A 37 -12.25 -6.35 -5.70
N LYS A 38 -13.16 -6.24 -4.73
CA LYS A 38 -14.57 -5.86 -4.98
C LYS A 38 -14.70 -4.42 -5.45
N THR A 39 -13.85 -3.51 -4.98
CA THR A 39 -13.88 -2.09 -5.32
C THR A 39 -13.30 -1.84 -6.71
N LEU A 40 -12.15 -2.44 -7.03
CA LEU A 40 -11.51 -2.36 -8.33
C LEU A 40 -12.42 -2.88 -9.45
N LYS A 41 -13.12 -3.99 -9.22
CA LYS A 41 -14.12 -4.55 -10.17
C LYS A 41 -15.31 -3.64 -10.49
N LYS A 42 -15.56 -2.59 -9.70
CA LYS A 42 -16.66 -1.63 -9.93
C LYS A 42 -16.21 -0.40 -10.72
N ILE A 43 -14.93 -0.31 -11.04
CA ILE A 43 -14.43 0.74 -11.93
C ILE A 43 -14.86 0.36 -13.36
N PRO A 44 -15.39 1.29 -14.16
CA PRO A 44 -15.80 0.98 -15.53
C PRO A 44 -14.64 0.48 -16.39
N ASP A 45 -14.92 -0.48 -17.27
CA ASP A 45 -13.94 -1.00 -18.24
C ASP A 45 -13.31 0.12 -19.06
N GLY A 46 -12.00 0.01 -19.32
CA GLY A 46 -11.21 1.00 -20.05
C GLY A 46 -10.90 2.28 -19.27
N SER A 47 -11.39 2.44 -18.03
CA SER A 47 -10.99 3.56 -17.18
C SER A 47 -9.48 3.54 -16.92
N ARG A 48 -8.87 4.72 -16.83
CA ARG A 48 -7.45 4.86 -16.50
C ARG A 48 -7.27 4.93 -14.99
N ILE A 49 -6.46 4.01 -14.46
CA ILE A 49 -6.16 3.90 -13.03
C ILE A 49 -4.68 4.11 -12.78
N LEU A 50 -4.36 4.92 -11.77
CA LEU A 50 -3.02 5.01 -11.19
C LEU A 50 -2.93 4.09 -9.97
N ASP A 51 -1.93 3.22 -9.93
CA ASP A 51 -1.48 2.55 -8.70
C ASP A 51 -0.27 3.33 -8.17
N ALA A 52 -0.50 4.11 -7.10
CA ALA A 52 0.46 5.04 -6.54
C ALA A 52 1.20 4.40 -5.35
N GLY A 53 2.52 4.22 -5.51
CA GLY A 53 3.33 3.34 -4.66
C GLY A 53 3.12 1.87 -5.01
N ALA A 54 3.10 1.55 -6.31
CA ALA A 54 2.74 0.23 -6.83
C ALA A 54 3.72 -0.88 -6.43
N GLY A 55 4.97 -0.56 -6.12
CA GLY A 55 6.02 -1.54 -5.84
C GLY A 55 6.08 -2.65 -6.90
N GLU A 56 5.84 -3.89 -6.48
CA GLU A 56 5.81 -5.08 -7.34
C GLU A 56 4.44 -5.33 -8.04
N GLN A 57 3.50 -4.39 -7.92
CA GLN A 57 2.22 -4.39 -8.61
C GLN A 57 1.30 -5.55 -8.19
N GLN A 58 1.25 -5.81 -6.88
CA GLN A 58 0.47 -6.91 -6.27
C GLN A 58 -0.99 -6.95 -6.75
N TYR A 59 -1.59 -5.80 -7.04
CA TYR A 59 -3.00 -5.68 -7.40
C TYR A 59 -3.28 -5.60 -8.91
N ARG A 60 -2.25 -5.59 -9.77
CA ARG A 60 -2.40 -5.47 -11.23
C ARG A 60 -3.31 -6.55 -11.82
N CYS A 61 -3.27 -7.76 -11.29
CA CYS A 61 -4.10 -8.88 -11.76
C CYS A 61 -5.60 -8.65 -11.60
N PHE A 62 -6.03 -7.74 -10.71
CA PHE A 62 -7.44 -7.36 -10.55
C PHE A 62 -7.87 -6.21 -11.48
N CYS A 63 -6.91 -5.57 -12.16
CA CYS A 63 -7.10 -4.38 -12.98
C CYS A 63 -6.96 -4.67 -14.49
N THR A 64 -7.09 -5.92 -14.93
CA THR A 64 -6.91 -6.31 -16.35
C THR A 64 -7.92 -5.68 -17.32
N HIS A 65 -9.03 -5.16 -16.81
CA HIS A 65 -10.07 -4.44 -17.55
C HIS A 65 -9.82 -2.92 -17.60
N LEU A 66 -8.74 -2.44 -16.98
CA LEU A 66 -8.41 -1.03 -16.82
C LEU A 66 -7.13 -0.67 -17.57
N ASN A 67 -6.99 0.59 -17.93
CA ASN A 67 -5.73 1.16 -18.39
C ASN A 67 -4.87 1.47 -17.16
N TYR A 68 -4.13 0.47 -16.69
CA TYR A 68 -3.39 0.49 -15.43
C TYR A 68 -2.00 1.13 -15.60
N VAL A 69 -1.69 2.09 -14.74
CA VAL A 69 -0.40 2.80 -14.68
C VAL A 69 0.22 2.58 -13.30
N ALA A 70 1.42 2.00 -13.25
CA ALA A 70 2.18 1.77 -12.03
C ALA A 70 3.16 2.91 -11.77
N GLN A 71 3.03 3.58 -10.63
CA GLN A 71 3.98 4.59 -10.18
C GLN A 71 4.63 4.18 -8.85
N ASP A 72 5.95 4.38 -8.74
CA ASP A 72 6.66 4.24 -7.47
C ASP A 72 7.87 5.19 -7.41
N PHE A 73 8.43 5.40 -6.21
CA PHE A 73 9.67 6.16 -6.04
C PHE A 73 10.92 5.32 -6.35
N ALA A 74 10.79 3.99 -6.39
CA ALA A 74 11.84 3.06 -6.84
C ALA A 74 13.17 3.14 -6.05
N GLN A 75 13.15 3.66 -4.82
CA GLN A 75 14.33 3.78 -3.95
C GLN A 75 14.39 2.75 -2.84
N TYR A 76 13.40 1.86 -2.73
CA TYR A 76 13.41 0.79 -1.73
C TYR A 76 14.41 -0.30 -2.14
N ASP A 77 15.45 -0.52 -1.34
CA ASP A 77 16.54 -1.48 -1.60
C ASP A 77 16.27 -2.87 -1.00
N GLY A 78 15.06 -3.10 -0.48
CA GLY A 78 14.69 -4.36 0.18
C GLY A 78 15.12 -4.45 1.65
N LYS A 79 15.84 -3.47 2.20
CA LYS A 79 16.33 -3.48 3.59
C LYS A 79 15.41 -2.65 4.51
N GLY A 80 14.27 -3.24 4.87
CA GLY A 80 13.33 -2.70 5.86
C GLY A 80 13.55 -3.24 7.28
N ASN A 81 12.72 -2.78 8.22
CA ASN A 81 12.72 -3.14 9.65
C ASN A 81 11.89 -4.41 9.99
N ASP A 82 11.85 -5.38 9.08
CA ASP A 82 11.05 -6.61 9.16
C ASP A 82 9.50 -6.45 9.22
N ALA A 83 8.95 -5.23 9.02
CA ALA A 83 7.50 -4.98 9.17
C ALA A 83 6.65 -5.21 7.90
N GLY A 84 7.26 -5.50 6.74
CA GLY A 84 6.58 -5.69 5.44
C GLY A 84 6.67 -7.12 4.88
N LEU A 85 5.96 -7.37 3.77
CA LEU A 85 6.09 -8.60 2.96
C LEU A 85 7.46 -8.60 2.27
N GLN A 86 8.45 -9.21 2.91
CA GLN A 86 9.83 -9.24 2.44
C GLN A 86 10.06 -10.47 1.58
N MET A 87 10.35 -10.27 0.30
CA MET A 87 10.99 -11.28 -0.54
C MET A 87 12.30 -10.70 -1.05
N GLY A 88 13.38 -11.46 -0.93
CA GLY A 88 14.78 -11.00 -1.04
C GLY A 88 15.25 -10.55 -2.42
N ASN A 89 14.35 -10.20 -3.34
CA ASN A 89 14.62 -9.56 -4.62
C ASN A 89 13.40 -8.69 -4.99
N TRP A 90 13.49 -7.37 -4.79
CA TRP A 90 12.45 -6.43 -5.22
C TRP A 90 12.62 -6.13 -6.72
N ASN A 91 11.63 -6.50 -7.55
CA ASN A 91 11.68 -6.22 -8.99
C ASN A 91 10.83 -5.00 -9.37
N GLN A 92 11.50 -3.93 -9.80
CA GLN A 92 10.88 -2.66 -10.19
C GLN A 92 10.85 -2.43 -11.72
N SER A 93 11.23 -3.43 -12.53
CA SER A 93 11.38 -3.26 -13.98
C SER A 93 10.08 -2.98 -14.74
N ASN A 94 8.93 -3.17 -14.09
CA ASN A 94 7.62 -3.05 -14.72
C ASN A 94 6.91 -1.73 -14.40
N LEU A 95 7.55 -0.80 -13.68
CA LEU A 95 6.97 0.50 -13.37
C LEU A 95 6.81 1.35 -14.63
N ASP A 96 5.67 2.02 -14.76
CA ASP A 96 5.38 2.93 -15.86
C ASP A 96 5.95 4.33 -15.57
N ILE A 97 5.94 4.75 -14.29
CA ILE A 97 6.39 6.06 -13.83
C ILE A 97 7.28 5.92 -12.59
N ILE A 98 8.49 6.45 -12.66
CA ILE A 98 9.38 6.58 -11.50
C ILE A 98 9.43 8.05 -11.08
N SER A 99 8.84 8.38 -9.94
CA SER A 99 8.73 9.77 -9.42
C SER A 99 8.39 9.81 -7.94
N ASP A 100 8.54 10.98 -7.32
CA ASP A 100 7.96 11.25 -5.99
C ASP A 100 6.43 11.26 -6.10
N ILE A 101 5.74 10.54 -5.21
CA ILE A 101 4.28 10.42 -5.19
C ILE A 101 3.57 11.76 -4.94
N THR A 102 4.28 12.76 -4.42
CA THR A 102 3.78 14.13 -4.20
C THR A 102 3.91 15.02 -5.43
N ALA A 103 4.55 14.55 -6.51
CA ALA A 103 4.76 15.28 -7.76
C ALA A 103 4.92 14.29 -8.93
N ILE A 104 3.81 13.67 -9.33
CA ILE A 104 3.77 12.68 -10.41
C ILE A 104 3.70 13.43 -11.76
N PRO A 105 4.57 13.13 -12.73
CA PRO A 105 4.71 13.86 -14.00
C PRO A 105 3.59 13.54 -15.01
N GLU A 106 2.34 13.68 -14.58
CA GLU A 106 1.13 13.46 -15.35
C GLU A 106 0.27 14.73 -15.36
N PRO A 107 -0.49 14.99 -16.45
CA PRO A 107 -1.37 16.14 -16.51
C PRO A 107 -2.47 16.11 -15.44
N ASP A 108 -2.99 17.30 -15.10
CA ASP A 108 -4.17 17.44 -14.25
C ASP A 108 -5.36 16.66 -14.86
N ALA A 109 -6.23 16.13 -14.01
CA ALA A 109 -7.46 15.43 -14.41
C ALA A 109 -7.24 14.33 -15.47
N SER A 110 -6.16 13.55 -15.33
CA SER A 110 -5.75 12.52 -16.29
C SER A 110 -6.18 11.10 -15.88
N PHE A 111 -6.64 10.89 -14.65
CA PHE A 111 -7.04 9.58 -14.13
C PHE A 111 -8.51 9.53 -13.72
N ASP A 112 -9.18 8.41 -14.03
CA ASP A 112 -10.56 8.12 -13.60
C ASP A 112 -10.58 7.58 -12.16
N ALA A 113 -9.52 6.87 -11.77
CA ALA A 113 -9.33 6.39 -10.42
C ALA A 113 -7.85 6.41 -10.01
N ILE A 114 -7.59 6.55 -8.72
CA ILE A 114 -6.27 6.38 -8.11
C ILE A 114 -6.42 5.37 -6.97
N MET A 115 -5.49 4.43 -6.87
CA MET A 115 -5.34 3.50 -5.76
C MET A 115 -4.02 3.78 -5.05
N CYS A 116 -4.05 3.79 -3.72
CA CYS A 116 -2.87 3.92 -2.87
C CYS A 116 -3.07 3.05 -1.62
N VAL A 117 -2.25 2.00 -1.48
CA VAL A 117 -2.50 0.91 -0.53
C VAL A 117 -1.28 0.72 0.36
N GLU A 118 -1.37 1.11 1.64
CA GLU A 118 -0.28 0.97 2.62
C GLU A 118 1.01 1.70 2.23
N VAL A 119 0.85 2.92 1.71
CA VAL A 119 1.95 3.79 1.27
C VAL A 119 1.97 5.10 2.05
N LEU A 120 0.80 5.71 2.28
CA LEU A 120 0.71 7.05 2.89
C LEU A 120 1.39 7.15 4.26
N GLU A 121 1.36 6.10 5.06
CA GLU A 121 1.95 6.05 6.39
C GLU A 121 3.49 6.13 6.39
N HIS A 122 4.10 5.89 5.24
CA HIS A 122 5.55 5.98 5.04
C HIS A 122 5.96 7.35 4.50
N LEU A 123 5.01 8.20 4.12
CA LEU A 123 5.29 9.51 3.56
C LEU A 123 5.59 10.52 4.66
N THR A 124 6.56 11.39 4.38
CA THR A 124 6.87 12.52 5.27
C THR A 124 5.75 13.56 5.27
N ASP A 125 5.08 13.75 4.12
CA ASP A 125 3.97 14.69 3.96
C ASP A 125 2.80 14.01 3.20
N PRO A 126 1.96 13.23 3.91
CA PRO A 126 0.84 12.56 3.28
C PRO A 126 -0.21 13.54 2.73
N ILE A 127 -0.29 14.76 3.26
CA ILE A 127 -1.23 15.79 2.79
C ILE A 127 -0.86 16.26 1.38
N LYS A 128 0.43 16.43 1.09
CA LYS A 128 0.87 16.72 -0.29
C LYS A 128 0.52 15.61 -1.27
N ALA A 129 0.67 14.34 -0.88
CA ALA A 129 0.26 13.23 -1.73
C ALA A 129 -1.24 13.25 -2.02
N ILE A 130 -2.08 13.55 -1.01
CA ILE A 130 -3.53 13.70 -1.21
C ILE A 130 -3.85 14.87 -2.17
N HIS A 131 -3.17 16.01 -2.04
CA HIS A 131 -3.34 17.12 -3.00
C HIS A 131 -2.93 16.72 -4.41
N GLU A 132 -1.84 15.96 -4.55
CA GLU A 132 -1.39 15.48 -5.85
C GLU A 132 -2.39 14.50 -6.47
N PHE A 133 -2.95 13.59 -5.68
CA PHE A 133 -4.04 12.72 -6.13
C PHE A 133 -5.28 13.51 -6.56
N ALA A 134 -5.63 14.57 -5.82
CA ALA A 134 -6.73 15.44 -6.17
C ALA A 134 -6.48 16.20 -7.49
N ARG A 135 -5.25 16.63 -7.76
CA ARG A 135 -4.85 17.27 -9.03
C ARG A 135 -5.00 16.30 -10.21
N LEU A 136 -4.56 15.06 -10.03
CA LEU A 136 -4.52 14.03 -11.07
C LEU A 136 -5.89 13.42 -11.37
N LEU A 137 -6.80 13.38 -10.41
CA LEU A 137 -8.14 12.84 -10.60
C LEU A 137 -9.00 13.76 -11.47
N LYS A 138 -9.70 13.16 -12.44
CA LYS A 138 -10.80 13.82 -13.16
C LYS A 138 -11.89 14.25 -12.18
N PRO A 139 -12.67 15.30 -12.50
CA PRO A 139 -13.89 15.61 -11.76
C PRO A 139 -14.80 14.38 -11.66
N GLY A 140 -15.18 13.99 -10.43
CA GLY A 140 -15.96 12.78 -10.17
C GLY A 140 -15.17 11.47 -10.16
N GLY A 141 -13.85 11.53 -10.34
CA GLY A 141 -12.94 10.39 -10.20
C GLY A 141 -12.89 9.84 -8.78
N ARG A 142 -12.33 8.64 -8.63
CA ARG A 142 -12.37 7.89 -7.36
C ARG A 142 -10.97 7.70 -6.77
N LEU A 143 -10.81 8.08 -5.50
CA LEU A 143 -9.64 7.71 -4.70
C LEU A 143 -9.95 6.45 -3.88
N ILE A 144 -9.15 5.40 -4.06
CA ILE A 144 -9.19 4.15 -3.29
C ILE A 144 -7.95 4.13 -2.40
N LEU A 145 -8.16 4.23 -1.09
CA LEU A 145 -7.07 4.43 -0.13
C LEU A 145 -7.16 3.43 1.02
N THR A 146 -6.04 2.80 1.37
CA THR A 146 -5.91 2.06 2.63
C THR A 146 -4.64 2.47 3.37
N ALA A 147 -4.73 2.45 4.70
CA ALA A 147 -3.60 2.61 5.60
C ALA A 147 -3.86 1.78 6.87
N PRO A 148 -2.81 1.38 7.62
CA PRO A 148 -3.00 0.67 8.87
C PRO A 148 -3.78 1.52 9.89
N PHE A 149 -4.64 0.86 10.66
CA PHE A 149 -5.33 1.51 11.77
C PHE A 149 -4.29 1.99 12.81
N CYS A 150 -4.37 3.27 13.21
CA CYS A 150 -3.39 3.99 14.03
C CYS A 150 -2.09 4.43 13.33
N SER A 151 -2.04 4.42 12.00
CA SER A 151 -0.94 5.05 11.25
C SER A 151 -1.04 6.57 11.27
N GLY A 152 -0.62 7.19 12.37
CA GLY A 152 -0.04 8.54 12.38
C GLY A 152 -0.89 9.72 11.88
N CYS A 153 -2.18 9.54 11.59
CA CYS A 153 -3.09 10.67 11.44
C CYS A 153 -3.24 11.29 12.83
N SER A 154 -2.33 12.21 13.14
CA SER A 154 -2.31 12.98 14.38
C SER A 154 -3.74 13.47 14.65
N PRO A 155 -4.26 13.37 15.89
CA PRO A 155 -5.62 13.80 16.17
C PRO A 155 -5.77 15.25 15.71
N LEU A 156 -6.67 15.44 14.74
CA LEU A 156 -7.29 16.68 14.27
C LEU A 156 -6.58 17.98 14.71
N PRO A 157 -6.14 18.87 13.78
CA PRO A 157 -5.73 20.21 14.19
C PRO A 157 -6.85 20.82 15.03
N LYS A 158 -6.47 21.34 16.21
CA LYS A 158 -7.36 22.02 17.15
C LYS A 158 -8.34 22.87 16.36
N ARG A 159 -9.62 22.51 16.48
CA ARG A 159 -10.81 23.33 16.26
C ARG A 159 -10.46 24.77 15.90
N ILE A 160 -10.57 25.13 14.62
CA ILE A 160 -10.65 26.53 14.21
C ILE A 160 -12.02 26.99 14.73
N SER A 161 -12.02 27.64 15.89
CA SER A 161 -13.14 28.45 16.32
C SER A 161 -13.35 29.55 15.28
N ALA A 162 -14.58 29.63 14.77
CA ALA A 162 -15.10 30.76 14.01
C ALA A 162 -14.96 32.08 14.79
#